data_AF-A0A7S0QB95-F1
#
_entry.id   AF-A0A7S0QB95-F1
#
_cell.length_a   1.000
_cell.length_b   1.000
_cell.length_c   1.000
_cell.angle_alpha   90.00
_cell.angle_beta   90.00
_cell.angle_gamma   90.00
#
_symmetry.space_group_name_H-M   'P 1'
#
loop_
_entity.id
_entity.type
_entity.pdbx_description
1 polymer ?
#
loop_
_entity_poly.entity_id
_entity_poly.type
_entity_poly.pdbx_seq_one_letter_code
_entity_poly.pdbx_strand_id
1 'polypeptide(L)'
;PPSLAPFPATAIGSHLDTDINVNTCRLAFHGKLLRSLTKSQLRELKIFKHKKKEGQVERVADENTLICKNLFKQGTDMTQFFGMQVQLGSEGPLGYIDSTFGKSKFKCVFRDPGPNGLAEACKGEKLFLNYKRFVFDETKKMIQS
;
A
#
# COMPACT_ATOMS: atom_id res chain seq x y z
N PRO A 1 -20.36 11.27 23.70
CA PRO A 1 -21.75 10.88 24.05
C PRO A 1 -22.42 10.27 22.81
N PRO A 2 -23.23 9.20 22.92
CA PRO A 2 -24.03 8.75 21.79
C PRO A 2 -25.04 9.84 21.42
N SER A 3 -25.10 10.22 20.14
CA SER A 3 -26.10 11.15 19.63
C SER A 3 -27.23 10.38 18.94
N LEU A 4 -28.47 10.75 19.24
CA LEU A 4 -29.65 10.26 18.54
C LEU A 4 -29.90 11.18 17.34
N ALA A 5 -29.79 10.64 16.12
CA ALA A 5 -30.14 11.34 14.89
C ALA A 5 -30.85 10.38 13.93
N PRO A 6 -31.97 10.76 13.30
CA PRO A 6 -32.61 9.96 12.27
C PRO A 6 -31.75 9.93 11.00
N PHE A 7 -31.84 8.85 10.23
CA PHE A 7 -31.14 8.73 8.94
C PHE A 7 -32.14 8.84 7.78
N PRO A 8 -31.83 9.61 6.70
CA PRO A 8 -30.65 10.47 6.57
C PRO A 8 -30.83 11.82 7.29
N ALA A 9 -29.79 12.29 7.98
CA ALA A 9 -29.74 13.64 8.58
C ALA A 9 -28.63 14.49 7.98
N THR A 10 -28.79 15.81 7.98
CA THR A 10 -27.71 16.73 7.58
C THR A 10 -26.67 16.83 8.70
N ALA A 11 -25.40 16.61 8.36
CA ALA A 11 -24.26 16.86 9.22
C ALA A 11 -23.47 18.08 8.72
N ILE A 12 -22.99 18.88 9.67
CA ILE A 12 -22.08 20.01 9.43
C ILE A 12 -20.87 19.80 10.33
N GLY A 13 -19.68 19.83 9.74
CA GLY A 13 -18.40 19.85 10.45
C GLY A 13 -17.81 21.25 10.43
N SER A 14 -17.35 21.73 11.58
CA SER A 14 -16.72 23.05 11.73
C SER A 14 -15.50 22.99 12.62
N HIS A 15 -14.58 23.93 12.44
CA HIS A 15 -13.39 24.11 13.27
C HIS A 15 -13.62 25.32 14.20
N LEU A 16 -14.33 25.10 15.30
CA LEU A 16 -14.74 26.17 16.21
C LEU A 16 -13.61 26.64 17.16
N ASP A 17 -12.55 25.84 17.28
CA ASP A 17 -11.41 26.11 18.16
C ASP A 17 -10.40 27.12 17.58
N THR A 18 -10.70 27.78 16.46
CA THR A 18 -9.90 28.89 15.92
C THR A 18 -10.14 30.19 16.71
N ASP A 19 -9.11 31.04 16.81
CA ASP A 19 -9.22 32.39 17.38
C ASP A 19 -10.45 33.13 16.83
N ILE A 20 -11.25 33.67 17.76
CA ILE A 20 -12.51 34.34 17.48
C ILE A 20 -12.29 35.58 16.60
N ASN A 21 -11.13 36.22 16.72
CA ASN A 21 -10.77 37.43 15.97
C ASN A 21 -10.31 37.14 14.53
N VAL A 22 -10.12 35.87 14.17
CA VAL A 22 -9.71 35.48 12.82
C VAL A 22 -10.94 35.38 11.93
N ASN A 23 -11.01 36.28 10.93
CA ASN A 23 -12.08 36.34 9.93
C ASN A 23 -11.86 35.30 8.81
N THR A 24 -12.03 34.03 9.14
CA THR A 24 -11.99 32.91 8.20
C THR A 24 -13.23 32.05 8.32
N CYS A 25 -13.64 31.41 7.23
CA CYS A 25 -14.76 30.47 7.27
C CYS A 25 -14.41 29.28 8.16
N ARG A 26 -15.23 29.03 9.18
CA ARG A 26 -15.03 27.93 10.15
C ARG A 26 -15.79 26.66 9.79
N LEU A 27 -16.61 26.69 8.73
CA LEU A 27 -17.28 25.49 8.22
C LEU A 27 -16.28 24.68 7.37
N ALA A 28 -16.04 23.43 7.76
CA ALA A 28 -15.10 22.55 7.08
C ALA A 28 -15.79 21.68 6.02
N PHE A 29 -16.97 21.14 6.33
CA PHE A 29 -17.76 20.33 5.40
C PHE A 29 -19.22 20.26 5.81
N HIS A 30 -20.09 19.87 4.88
CA HIS A 30 -21.46 19.43 5.17
C HIS A 30 -21.78 18.16 4.37
N GLY A 31 -22.78 17.40 4.79
CA GLY A 31 -23.16 16.18 4.09
C GLY A 31 -24.39 15.50 4.71
N LYS A 32 -24.73 14.31 4.19
CA LYS A 32 -25.79 13.47 4.74
C LYS A 32 -25.20 12.33 5.56
N LEU A 33 -25.66 12.18 6.79
CA LEU A 33 -25.48 10.97 7.57
C LEU A 33 -26.27 9.85 6.91
N LEU A 34 -25.59 8.82 6.43
CA LEU A 34 -26.23 7.69 5.73
C LEU A 34 -26.53 6.52 6.67
N ARG A 35 -25.61 6.24 7.58
CA ARG A 35 -25.74 5.16 8.58
C ARG A 35 -24.84 5.42 9.79
N SER A 36 -25.27 4.95 10.96
CA SER A 36 -24.39 4.81 12.13
C SER A 36 -23.67 3.47 12.05
N LEU A 37 -22.42 3.42 12.51
CA LEU A 37 -21.65 2.18 12.57
C LEU A 37 -21.11 1.94 13.97
N THR A 38 -21.32 0.73 14.46
CA THR A 38 -20.64 0.23 15.64
C THR A 38 -19.20 -0.16 15.28
N LYS A 39 -18.33 -0.29 16.30
CA LYS A 39 -16.95 -0.76 16.10
C LYS A 39 -16.87 -2.10 15.37
N SER A 40 -17.82 -3.00 15.63
CA SER A 40 -17.89 -4.32 14.98
C SER A 40 -18.17 -4.23 13.48
N GLN A 41 -18.98 -3.25 13.05
CA GLN A 41 -19.37 -3.05 11.65
C GLN A 41 -18.32 -2.30 10.82
N LEU A 42 -17.29 -1.74 11.45
CA LEU A 42 -16.21 -1.05 10.72
C LEU A 42 -15.49 -1.99 9.74
N ARG A 43 -15.42 -3.30 10.02
CA ARG A 43 -14.80 -4.29 9.12
C ARG A 43 -15.55 -4.50 7.81
N GLU A 44 -16.84 -4.18 7.77
CA GLU A 44 -17.65 -4.22 6.54
C GLU A 44 -17.27 -3.09 5.59
N LEU A 45 -16.71 -1.99 6.12
CA LEU A 45 -16.19 -0.92 5.30
C LEU A 45 -14.91 -1.41 4.61
N LYS A 46 -14.97 -1.53 3.29
CA LYS A 46 -13.82 -1.85 2.43
C LYS A 46 -12.86 -0.64 2.27
N ILE A 47 -12.49 -0.02 3.39
CA ILE A 47 -11.56 1.10 3.44
C ILE A 47 -10.14 0.55 3.56
N PHE A 48 -9.31 0.87 2.57
CA PHE A 48 -7.92 0.46 2.52
C PHE A 48 -7.01 1.62 2.16
N LYS A 49 -5.72 1.48 2.51
CA LYS A 49 -4.65 2.36 2.05
C LYS A 49 -3.84 1.63 0.99
N HIS A 50 -3.61 2.30 -0.13
CA HIS A 50 -2.60 1.86 -1.08
C HIS A 50 -1.22 2.01 -0.46
N LYS A 51 -0.41 0.96 -0.58
CA LYS A 51 0.97 0.91 -0.12
C LYS A 51 1.84 0.64 -1.33
N LYS A 52 2.77 1.54 -1.57
CA LYS A 52 3.84 1.39 -2.56
C LYS A 52 5.16 1.32 -1.81
N LYS A 53 5.96 0.31 -2.13
CA LYS A 53 7.37 0.22 -1.73
C LYS A 53 8.21 0.23 -3.00
N GLU A 54 9.38 0.83 -2.87
CA GLU A 54 10.36 0.95 -3.96
C GLU A 54 11.67 0.31 -3.51
N GLY A 55 12.23 -0.52 -4.37
CA GLY A 55 13.51 -1.19 -4.21
C GLY A 55 14.37 -1.05 -5.45
N GLN A 56 15.55 -1.66 -5.41
CA GLN A 56 16.55 -1.57 -6.45
C GLN A 56 17.00 -2.97 -6.87
N VAL A 57 17.34 -3.12 -8.14
CA VAL A 57 18.02 -4.31 -8.65
C VAL A 57 19.50 -4.19 -8.32
N GLU A 58 20.05 -5.19 -7.63
CA GLU A 58 21.48 -5.27 -7.32
C GLU A 58 22.23 -5.92 -8.49
N ARG A 59 21.73 -7.07 -8.96
CA ARG A 59 22.29 -7.82 -10.08
C ARG A 59 21.30 -8.83 -10.61
N VAL A 60 21.51 -9.24 -11.86
CA VAL A 60 20.91 -10.44 -12.44
C VAL A 60 21.62 -11.66 -11.85
N ALA A 61 20.86 -12.63 -11.32
CA ALA A 61 21.42 -13.88 -10.81
C ALA A 61 21.46 -14.95 -11.91
N ASP A 62 20.38 -15.04 -12.67
CA ASP A 62 20.17 -15.91 -13.83
C ASP A 62 19.08 -15.31 -14.72
N GLU A 63 18.69 -16.02 -15.78
CA GLU A 63 17.72 -15.56 -16.79
C GLU A 63 16.36 -15.14 -16.21
N ASN A 64 15.95 -15.72 -15.08
CA ASN A 64 14.64 -15.52 -14.47
C ASN A 64 14.70 -14.91 -13.07
N THR A 65 15.90 -14.70 -12.52
CA THR A 65 16.08 -14.30 -11.12
C THR A 65 16.88 -13.02 -10.97
N LEU A 66 16.34 -12.08 -10.20
CA LEU A 66 17.04 -10.89 -9.74
C LEU A 66 17.40 -11.00 -8.25
N ILE A 67 18.58 -10.49 -7.90
CA ILE A 67 18.87 -10.10 -6.53
C ILE A 67 18.50 -8.63 -6.37
N CYS A 68 17.62 -8.34 -5.42
CA CYS A 68 17.11 -7.00 -5.15
C CYS A 68 17.44 -6.55 -3.73
N LYS A 69 17.46 -5.23 -3.52
CA LYS A 69 17.76 -4.59 -2.23
C LYS A 69 16.88 -3.36 -2.00
N ASN A 70 17.00 -2.77 -0.82
CA ASN A 70 16.43 -1.47 -0.47
C ASN A 70 14.89 -1.34 -0.54
N LEU A 71 14.15 -2.44 -0.64
CA LEU A 71 12.67 -2.46 -0.56
C LEU A 71 12.16 -2.44 0.90
N PHE A 72 12.99 -2.91 1.83
CA PHE A 72 12.65 -3.11 3.23
C PHE A 72 13.58 -2.31 4.14
N LYS A 73 13.03 -1.76 5.23
CA LYS A 73 13.84 -1.14 6.29
C LYS A 73 14.59 -2.24 7.04
N GLN A 74 15.73 -1.88 7.63
CA GLN A 74 16.48 -2.81 8.49
C GLN A 74 15.59 -3.39 9.60
N GLY A 75 15.71 -4.69 9.87
CA GLY A 75 14.91 -5.41 10.85
C GLY A 75 13.49 -5.79 10.38
N THR A 76 13.10 -5.48 9.14
CA THR A 76 11.83 -5.95 8.59
C THR A 76 11.89 -7.46 8.35
N ASP A 77 10.91 -8.20 8.85
CA ASP A 77 10.68 -9.59 8.48
C ASP A 77 10.21 -9.67 7.01
N MET A 78 11.09 -10.16 6.13
CA MET A 78 10.84 -10.27 4.70
C MET A 78 9.92 -11.44 4.35
N THR A 79 9.77 -12.43 5.23
CA THR A 79 9.01 -13.65 4.95
C THR A 79 7.52 -13.36 4.70
N GLN A 80 7.01 -12.30 5.34
CA GLN A 80 5.64 -11.80 5.14
C GLN A 80 5.34 -11.33 3.71
N PHE A 81 6.39 -11.11 2.90
CA PHE A 81 6.29 -10.61 1.54
C PHE A 81 6.57 -11.69 0.49
N PHE A 82 6.88 -12.92 0.89
CA PHE A 82 7.10 -14.01 -0.05
C PHE A 82 5.83 -14.31 -0.85
N GLY A 83 6.00 -14.61 -2.13
CA GLY A 83 4.92 -14.77 -3.11
C GLY A 83 4.25 -13.46 -3.55
N MET A 84 4.57 -12.31 -2.94
CA MET A 84 4.01 -11.03 -3.37
C MET A 84 4.61 -10.60 -4.70
N GLN A 85 3.74 -10.16 -5.60
CA GLN A 85 4.08 -9.68 -6.93
C GLN A 85 4.82 -8.35 -6.87
N VAL A 86 5.83 -8.22 -7.71
CA VAL A 86 6.64 -7.02 -7.90
C VAL A 86 6.71 -6.69 -9.39
N GLN A 87 6.95 -5.43 -9.71
CA GLN A 87 7.06 -4.94 -11.09
C GLN A 87 8.40 -4.24 -11.28
N LEU A 88 9.08 -4.52 -12.39
CA LEU A 88 10.22 -3.71 -12.85
C LEU A 88 9.70 -2.48 -13.59
N GLY A 89 10.16 -1.29 -13.20
CA GLY A 89 9.71 -0.04 -13.80
C GLY A 89 8.20 0.21 -13.68
N SER A 90 7.68 1.18 -14.44
CA SER A 90 6.24 1.47 -14.48
C SER A 90 5.45 0.48 -15.33
N GLU A 91 6.07 -0.11 -16.35
CA GLU A 91 5.41 -0.97 -17.35
C GLU A 91 6.20 -2.24 -17.67
N GLY A 92 7.25 -2.54 -16.91
CA GLY A 92 8.08 -3.73 -17.13
C GLY A 92 7.45 -5.02 -16.59
N PRO A 93 8.20 -6.13 -16.70
CA PRO A 93 7.69 -7.46 -16.38
C PRO A 93 7.35 -7.62 -14.91
N LEU A 94 6.44 -8.55 -14.66
CA LEU A 94 5.96 -8.89 -13.33
C LEU A 94 6.70 -10.12 -12.81
N GLY A 95 7.17 -10.02 -11.57
CA GLY A 95 7.82 -11.11 -10.84
C GLY A 95 7.20 -11.27 -9.46
N TYR A 96 7.80 -12.12 -8.65
CA TYR A 96 7.40 -12.34 -7.26
C TYR A 96 8.61 -12.46 -6.36
N ILE A 97 8.46 -11.99 -5.12
CA ILE A 97 9.48 -12.16 -4.09
C ILE A 97 9.50 -13.64 -3.70
N ASP A 98 10.63 -14.29 -3.91
CA ASP A 98 10.79 -15.72 -3.67
C ASP A 98 11.34 -16.00 -2.27
N SER A 99 12.50 -15.42 -1.96
CA SER A 99 13.25 -15.74 -0.75
C SER A 99 14.20 -14.61 -0.34
N THR A 100 14.78 -14.70 0.86
CA THR A 100 15.85 -13.80 1.30
C THR A 100 17.20 -14.16 0.65
N PHE A 101 18.07 -13.16 0.50
CA PHE A 101 19.46 -13.33 0.08
C PHE A 101 20.38 -12.58 1.05
N GLY A 102 20.83 -13.27 2.11
CA GLY A 102 21.57 -12.64 3.20
C GLY A 102 20.67 -11.72 4.04
N LYS A 103 21.26 -10.70 4.68
CA LYS A 103 20.58 -9.89 5.70
C LYS A 103 19.66 -8.79 5.15
N SER A 104 20.00 -8.21 4.00
CA SER A 104 19.32 -7.00 3.46
C SER A 104 18.86 -7.12 2.01
N LYS A 105 19.13 -8.25 1.36
CA LYS A 105 18.75 -8.51 -0.03
C LYS A 105 17.74 -9.65 -0.10
N PHE A 106 17.06 -9.76 -1.22
CA PHE A 106 16.04 -10.77 -1.48
C PHE A 106 16.07 -11.16 -2.95
N LYS A 107 15.54 -12.35 -3.25
CA LYS A 107 15.41 -12.87 -4.61
C LYS A 107 14.01 -12.56 -5.14
N CYS A 108 13.96 -12.12 -6.38
CA CYS A 108 12.72 -12.00 -7.14
C CYS A 108 12.81 -12.90 -8.36
N VAL A 109 11.76 -13.67 -8.63
CA VAL A 109 11.67 -14.56 -9.79
C VAL A 109 10.63 -14.02 -10.78
N PHE A 110 11.00 -13.99 -12.05
CA PHE A 110 10.21 -13.49 -13.17
C PHE A 110 10.01 -14.65 -14.16
N ARG A 111 8.77 -15.13 -14.30
CA ARG A 111 8.44 -16.24 -15.20
C ARG A 111 8.33 -15.80 -16.66
N ASP A 112 8.02 -14.53 -16.86
CA ASP A 112 7.96 -13.90 -18.17
C ASP A 112 8.80 -12.62 -18.10
N PRO A 113 10.11 -12.69 -18.37
CA PRO A 113 11.00 -11.54 -18.32
C PRO A 113 10.81 -10.58 -19.51
N GLY A 114 9.88 -10.89 -20.43
CA GLY A 114 9.65 -10.13 -21.65
C GLY A 114 10.62 -10.50 -22.78
N PRO A 115 10.45 -9.88 -23.96
CA PRO A 115 11.09 -10.31 -25.21
C PRO A 115 12.62 -10.14 -25.21
N ASN A 116 13.13 -9.16 -24.47
CA ASN A 116 14.57 -8.85 -24.41
C ASN A 116 15.27 -9.46 -23.19
N GLY A 117 14.53 -10.23 -22.39
CA GLY A 117 15.04 -10.84 -21.16
C GLY A 117 15.25 -9.86 -20.01
N LEU A 118 15.59 -10.44 -18.86
CA LEU A 118 15.60 -9.73 -17.58
C LEU A 118 16.74 -8.72 -17.46
N ALA A 119 17.87 -8.98 -18.14
CA ALA A 119 19.03 -8.10 -18.14
C ALA A 119 18.72 -6.72 -18.76
N GLU A 120 18.00 -6.69 -19.88
CA GLU A 120 17.56 -5.43 -20.47
C GLU A 120 16.38 -4.83 -19.71
N ALA A 121 15.41 -5.64 -19.29
CA ALA A 121 14.24 -5.16 -18.54
C ALA A 121 14.58 -4.49 -17.20
N CYS A 122 15.71 -4.82 -16.58
CA CYS A 122 16.11 -4.26 -15.29
C CYS A 122 17.08 -3.07 -15.39
N LYS A 123 17.50 -2.68 -16.61
CA LYS A 123 18.55 -1.69 -16.82
C LYS A 123 18.08 -0.28 -16.45
N GLY A 124 18.59 0.22 -15.32
CA GLY A 124 18.21 1.55 -14.80
C GLY A 124 16.84 1.58 -14.13
N GLU A 125 16.16 0.43 -14.04
CA GLU A 125 14.80 0.34 -13.53
C GLU A 125 14.75 0.11 -12.02
N LYS A 126 13.66 0.58 -11.42
CA LYS A 126 13.33 0.34 -10.01
C LYS A 126 12.41 -0.86 -9.88
N LEU A 127 12.40 -1.47 -8.70
CA LEU A 127 11.46 -2.53 -8.36
C LEU A 127 10.33 -1.96 -7.51
N PHE A 128 9.08 -2.16 -7.93
CA PHE A 128 7.91 -1.70 -7.19
C PHE A 128 7.10 -2.86 -6.61
N LEU A 129 6.74 -2.72 -5.34
CA LEU A 129 5.77 -3.58 -4.67
C LEU A 129 4.55 -2.75 -4.28
N ASN A 130 3.41 -3.09 -4.87
CA ASN A 130 2.13 -2.44 -4.60
C ASN A 130 1.18 -3.40 -3.91
N TYR A 131 0.52 -2.96 -2.83
CA TYR A 131 -0.51 -3.74 -2.14
C TYR A 131 -1.47 -2.83 -1.39
N LYS A 132 -2.62 -3.38 -1.01
CA LYS A 132 -3.64 -2.74 -0.18
C LYS A 132 -3.55 -3.30 1.24
N ARG A 133 -3.75 -2.43 2.24
CA ARG A 133 -4.02 -2.81 3.63
C ARG A 133 -5.32 -2.19 4.08
N PHE A 134 -6.26 -3.03 4.50
CA PHE A 134 -7.54 -2.58 5.04
C PHE A 134 -7.33 -1.95 6.42
N VAL A 135 -7.97 -0.81 6.65
CA VAL A 135 -7.77 0.00 7.86
C VAL A 135 -8.30 -0.71 9.10
N PHE A 136 -9.39 -1.46 8.95
CA PHE A 136 -10.05 -2.18 10.04
C PHE A 136 -9.74 -3.67 10.07
N ASP A 137 -8.76 -4.13 9.29
CA ASP A 137 -8.26 -5.51 9.34
C ASP A 137 -7.13 -5.63 10.37
N GLU A 138 -7.43 -6.33 11.47
CA GLU A 138 -6.48 -6.58 12.56
C GLU A 138 -5.30 -7.46 12.14
N THR A 139 -5.50 -8.34 11.15
CA THR A 139 -4.43 -9.19 10.62
C THR A 139 -3.44 -8.42 9.76
N LYS A 140 -3.78 -7.16 9.40
CA LYS A 140 -2.99 -6.28 8.53
C LYS A 140 -2.62 -6.95 7.20
N LYS A 141 -3.53 -7.79 6.68
CA LYS A 141 -3.30 -8.57 5.47
C LYS A 141 -2.93 -7.66 4.31
N MET A 142 -1.93 -8.09 3.55
CA MET A 142 -1.50 -7.42 2.33
C MET A 142 -2.20 -8.07 1.16
N ILE A 143 -2.94 -7.29 0.38
CA ILE A 143 -3.74 -7.79 -0.73
C ILE A 143 -3.28 -7.12 -2.03
N GLN A 144 -3.03 -7.94 -3.04
CA GLN A 144 -2.74 -7.51 -4.41
C GLN A 144 -3.95 -7.89 -5.27
N SER A 145 -4.33 -6.99 -6.19
CA SER A 145 -5.50 -7.11 -7.06
C SER A 145 -5.10 -6.80 -8.48
#